data_AF-C9LHP3-F1
#
_entry.id   AF-C9LHP3-F1
#
_cell.length_a   1.000
_cell.length_b   1.000
_cell.length_c   1.000
_cell.angle_alpha   90.00
_cell.angle_beta   90.00
_cell.angle_gamma   90.00
#
_symmetry.space_group_name_H-M   'P 1'
#
loop_
_entity.id
_entity.type
_entity.pdbx_description
1 polymer ?
#
loop_
_entity_poly.entity_id
_entity_poly.type
_entity_poly.pdbx_seq_one_letter_code
_entity_poly.pdbx_strand_id
1 'polypeptide(L)' 'MGNSKEPVRLRQRKTPSGLISLYLDVYVDGRRSYEYLKMYLVPGK' A
#
# COMPACT_ATOMS: atom_id res chain seq x y z
N MET A 1 -22.90 -15.90 5.89
CA MET A 1 -21.76 -15.44 6.71
C MET A 1 -20.80 -14.75 5.75
N GLY A 2 -20.67 -13.43 5.85
CA GLY A 2 -20.05 -12.63 4.80
C GLY A 2 -18.60 -13.05 4.57
N ASN A 3 -18.24 -13.30 3.32
CA ASN A 3 -16.86 -13.35 2.85
C ASN A 3 -16.24 -11.96 3.07
N SER A 4 -15.88 -11.65 4.32
CA SER A 4 -15.06 -10.48 4.63
C SER A 4 -13.70 -10.73 4.02
N LYS A 5 -13.56 -10.34 2.74
CA LYS A 5 -12.28 -10.27 2.05
C LYS A 5 -11.34 -9.58 3.01
N GLU A 6 -10.24 -10.23 3.34
CA GLU A 6 -9.27 -9.67 4.25
C GLU A 6 -8.86 -8.27 3.75
N PRO A 7 -8.66 -7.31 4.65
CA PRO A 7 -8.55 -5.91 4.28
C PRO A 7 -7.25 -5.66 3.51
N VAL A 8 -7.36 -5.12 2.30
CA VAL A 8 -6.24 -4.52 1.55
C VAL A 8 -6.24 -3.02 1.82
N ARG A 9 -5.13 -2.48 2.31
CA ARG A 9 -5.00 -1.05 2.63
C ARG A 9 -3.96 -0.39 1.73
N LEU A 10 -4.35 0.72 1.09
CA LEU A 10 -3.38 1.60 0.42
C LEU A 10 -2.60 2.38 1.47
N ARG A 11 -1.27 2.35 1.38
CA ARG A 11 -0.37 3.06 2.27
C ARG A 11 0.66 3.88 1.51
N GLN A 12 1.26 4.82 2.23
CA GLN A 12 2.26 5.75 1.74
C GLN A 12 3.57 5.54 2.50
N ARG A 13 4.70 5.63 1.79
CA ARG A 13 6.05 5.60 2.39
C ARG A 13 6.93 6.66 1.75
N LYS A 14 7.60 7.48 2.55
CA LYS A 14 8.64 8.40 2.07
C LYS A 14 9.88 7.59 1.69
N THR A 15 10.35 7.75 0.46
CA THR A 15 11.59 7.14 -0.03
C THR A 15 12.81 7.98 0.37
N PRO A 16 14.03 7.42 0.35
CA PRO A 16 15.25 8.20 0.54
C PRO A 16 15.42 9.34 -0.47
N SER A 17 14.88 9.18 -1.68
CA SER A 17 14.85 10.23 -2.71
C SER A 17 13.86 11.37 -2.43
N GLY A 18 13.11 11.31 -1.33
CA GLY A 18 12.15 12.34 -0.93
C GLY A 18 10.75 12.20 -1.53
N LEU A 19 10.55 11.26 -2.46
CA LEU A 19 9.23 10.97 -3.06
C LEU A 19 8.34 10.18 -2.08
N ILE A 20 7.03 10.26 -2.25
CA ILE A 20 6.07 9.42 -1.51
C ILE A 20 5.66 8.27 -2.42
N SER A 21 6.09 7.05 -2.10
CA SER A 21 5.70 5.83 -2.81
C SER A 21 4.41 5.23 -2.23
N LEU A 22 3.54 4.74 -3.11
CA LEU A 22 2.33 4.00 -2.74
C LEU A 22 2.57 2.49 -2.74
N TYR A 23 2.05 1.81 -1.73
CA TYR A 23 2.09 0.35 -1.62
C TYR A 23 0.80 -0.21 -1.02
N LEU A 24 0.50 -1.46 -1.36
CA LEU A 24 -0.58 -2.23 -0.75
C LEU A 24 -0.05 -2.94 0.50
N ASP A 25 -0.78 -2.82 1.59
CA ASP A 25 -0.64 -3.64 2.80
C ASP A 25 -1.76 -4.69 2.78
N VAL A 26 -1.38 -5.92 2.50
CA VAL A 26 -2.29 -7.03 2.19
C VAL A 26 -2.21 -8.04 3.33
N TYR A 27 -3.38 -8.41 3.86
CA TYR A 27 -3.51 -9.51 4.80
C TYR A 27 -4.18 -10.66 4.07
N VAL A 28 -3.40 -11.71 3.80
CA VAL A 28 -3.62 -13.03 3.19
C VAL A 28 -3.60 -14.25 4.13
N ASP A 29 -4.70 -14.88 4.55
CA ASP A 29 -4.70 -16.03 5.46
C ASP A 29 -3.89 -15.79 6.75
N GLY A 30 -4.06 -14.59 7.35
CA GLY A 30 -3.27 -14.17 8.51
C GLY A 30 -1.79 -13.83 8.23
N ARG A 31 -1.34 -13.91 6.97
CA ARG A 31 -0.01 -13.47 6.54
C ARG A 31 -0.07 -12.06 5.98
N ARG A 32 0.88 -11.23 6.40
CA ARG A 32 1.03 -9.85 5.91
C ARG A 32 2.05 -9.79 4.78
N SER A 33 1.67 -9.22 3.65
CA SER A 33 2.58 -8.93 2.54
C SER A 33 2.47 -7.48 2.08
N TYR A 34 3.50 -7.01 1.37
CA TYR A 34 3.54 -5.68 0.81
C TYR A 34 3.81 -5.74 -0.69
N GLU A 35 3.04 -4.98 -1.46
CA GLU A 35 3.23 -4.85 -2.90
C GLU A 35 3.38 -3.37 -3.28
N TYR A 36 4.52 -3.00 -3.86
CA TYR A 36 4.77 -1.63 -4.29
C TYR A 36 4.12 -1.37 -5.65
N LEU A 37 3.26 -0.36 -5.71
CA LEU A 37 2.51 -0.02 -6.92
C LEU A 37 3.37 0.69 -7.98
N LYS A 38 4.62 1.04 -7.65
CA LYS A 38 5.51 1.89 -8.47
C LYS A 38 4.88 3.24 -8.85
N MET A 39 3.89 3.68 -8.08
CA MET A 39 3.30 5.01 -8.16
C MET A 39 3.95 5.91 -7.10
N TYR A 40 4.26 7.13 -7.49
CA TYR A 40 4.82 8.16 -6.61
C TYR A 40 3.87 9.37 -6.61
N LEU A 41 3.56 9.90 -5.42
CA LEU A 41 2.79 11.14 -5.34
C LEU A 41 3.65 12.32 -5.79
N VAL A 42 3.11 13.08 -6.74
CA VAL A 42 3.66 14.36 -7.16
C VAL A 42 2.89 15.45 -6.42
N PRO A 43 3.57 16.40 -5.74
CA PRO A 43 2.90 17.54 -5.14
C PRO A 43 2.04 18.28 -6.17
N GLY A 44 0.80 18.62 -5.80
CA GLY A 44 -0.05 19.48 -6.62
C GLY A 44 0.59 20.86 -6.78
N LYS A 45 0.30 21.53 -7.92
CA LYS A 45 0.64 22.94 -8.13
C LYS A 45 -0.21 23.84 -7.25
#